data_AF-A0A2M8BCP6-F1
#
_entry.id   AF-A0A2M8BCP6-F1
#
_cell.length_a   1.000
_cell.length_b   1.000
_cell.length_c   1.000
_cell.angle_alpha   90.00
_cell.angle_beta   90.00
_cell.angle_gamma   90.00
#
_symmetry.space_group_name_H-M   'P 1'
#
loop_
_entity.id
_entity.type
_entity.pdbx_description
1 polymer ?
#
loop_
_entity_poly.entity_id
_entity_poly.type
_entity_poly.pdbx_seq_one_letter_code
_entity_poly.pdbx_strand_id
1 'polypeptide(L)'
;MRWSWFVVQLSVRSPRGLDPTRPGRDASKIAEEVIAHLVGLVDAEVTITLEIEAYVPAGVSEHVVRTVTENARTLKFTSQGFEKE
;
A
#
# COMPACT_ATOMS: atom_id res chain seq x y z
N MET A 1 31.49 24.49 -3.46
CA MET A 1 31.08 23.37 -4.34
C MET A 1 31.08 22.07 -3.55
N ARG A 2 29.93 21.65 -3.02
CA ARG A 2 29.58 20.23 -2.81
C ARG A 2 28.05 20.19 -2.81
N TRP A 3 27.53 19.39 -3.71
CA TRP A 3 26.16 19.40 -4.20
C TRP A 3 25.25 18.71 -3.17
N SER A 4 24.36 19.46 -2.53
CA SER A 4 23.20 18.94 -1.78
C SER A 4 22.08 18.70 -2.80
N TRP A 5 22.13 17.56 -3.49
CA TRP A 5 21.14 17.23 -4.50
C TRP A 5 20.44 15.94 -4.10
N PHE A 6 19.15 16.10 -3.79
CA PHE A 6 18.09 15.10 -3.87
C PHE A 6 18.03 13.99 -2.82
N VAL A 7 17.55 14.34 -1.62
CA VAL A 7 16.56 13.48 -0.95
C VAL A 7 15.23 13.73 -1.66
N VAL A 8 15.03 13.11 -2.84
CA VAL A 8 13.70 13.08 -3.46
C VAL A 8 12.96 11.93 -2.80
N GLN A 9 11.98 12.26 -1.96
CA GLN A 9 11.00 11.28 -1.52
C GLN A 9 10.17 10.88 -2.76
N LEU A 10 10.66 9.88 -3.51
CA LEU A 10 10.02 9.42 -4.73
C LEU A 10 8.75 8.64 -4.34
N SER A 11 7.58 9.27 -4.49
CA SER A 11 6.31 8.57 -4.38
C SER A 11 5.99 7.90 -5.71
N VAL A 12 6.17 6.58 -5.79
CA VAL A 12 5.77 5.78 -6.95
C VAL A 12 4.33 5.33 -6.75
N ARG A 13 3.39 5.89 -7.51
CA ARG A 13 2.01 5.40 -7.59
C ARG A 13 1.82 4.67 -8.91
N SER A 14 1.42 3.41 -8.85
CA SER A 14 1.04 2.69 -10.07
C SER A 14 -0.24 3.32 -10.63
N PRO A 15 -0.31 3.63 -11.94
CA PRO A 15 -1.52 4.17 -12.57
C PRO A 15 -2.67 3.14 -12.59
N ARG A 16 -2.33 1.85 -12.46
CA ARG A 16 -3.29 0.77 -12.24
C ARG A 16 -3.09 0.24 -10.82
N GLY A 17 -4.14 0.30 -10.00
CA GLY A 17 -4.15 -0.38 -8.71
C GLY A 17 -3.88 -1.88 -8.88
N LEU A 18 -3.59 -2.57 -7.78
CA LEU A 18 -3.45 -4.03 -7.80
C LEU A 18 -4.78 -4.66 -8.21
N ASP A 19 -4.74 -5.72 -9.02
CA ASP A 19 -5.93 -6.54 -9.30
C ASP A 19 -6.49 -7.08 -7.97
N PRO A 20 -7.71 -6.68 -7.55
CA PRO A 20 -8.24 -7.06 -6.25
C PRO A 20 -8.52 -8.56 -6.13
N THR A 21 -8.65 -9.27 -7.26
CA THR A 21 -8.82 -10.73 -7.28
C THR A 21 -7.50 -11.47 -7.17
N ARG A 22 -6.37 -10.81 -7.50
CA ARG A 22 -5.03 -11.40 -7.54
C ARG A 22 -3.94 -10.42 -7.06
N PRO A 23 -4.08 -9.80 -5.87
CA PRO A 23 -3.20 -8.71 -5.45
C PRO A 23 -1.76 -9.17 -5.24
N GLY A 24 -1.55 -10.41 -4.78
CA GLY A 24 -0.22 -10.97 -4.58
C GLY A 24 0.60 -11.10 -5.87
N ARG A 25 -0.05 -11.45 -7.00
CA ARG A 25 0.64 -11.57 -8.29
C ARG A 25 1.21 -10.22 -8.73
N ASP A 26 0.41 -9.16 -8.63
CA ASP A 26 0.81 -7.83 -9.08
C ASP A 26 1.84 -7.23 -8.11
N ALA A 27 1.68 -7.45 -6.80
CA ALA A 27 2.67 -7.07 -5.81
C ALA A 27 4.02 -7.76 -6.03
N SER A 28 4.04 -9.05 -6.38
CA SER A 28 5.29 -9.76 -6.73
C SER A 28 5.99 -9.14 -7.93
N LYS A 29 5.26 -8.76 -8.98
CA LYS A 29 5.85 -8.07 -10.13
C LYS A 29 6.44 -6.72 -9.76
N ILE A 30 5.73 -5.92 -8.95
CA ILE A 30 6.26 -4.64 -8.44
C ILE A 30 7.52 -4.86 -7.59
N ALA A 31 7.56 -5.94 -6.81
CA ALA A 31 8.72 -6.29 -6.02
C ALA A 31 9.96 -6.54 -6.88
N GLU A 32 9.81 -7.31 -7.97
CA GLU A 32 10.90 -7.63 -8.90
C GLU A 32 11.31 -6.44 -9.78
N GLU A 33 10.34 -5.74 -10.36
CA GLU A 33 10.60 -4.71 -11.36
C GLU A 33 10.98 -3.36 -10.76
N VAL A 34 10.54 -3.05 -9.53
CA VAL A 34 10.74 -1.73 -8.92
C VAL A 34 11.48 -1.83 -7.59
N ILE A 35 10.93 -2.56 -6.62
CA ILE A 35 11.46 -2.55 -5.25
C ILE A 35 12.88 -3.10 -5.19
N ALA A 36 13.17 -4.18 -5.90
CA ALA A 36 14.51 -4.78 -5.94
C ALA A 36 15.59 -3.80 -6.41
N HIS A 37 15.28 -2.96 -7.41
CA HIS A 37 16.20 -1.95 -7.92
C HIS A 37 16.44 -0.83 -6.89
N LEU A 38 15.41 -0.41 -6.15
CA LEU A 38 15.52 0.64 -5.13
C LEU A 38 16.29 0.17 -3.91
N VAL A 39 16.02 -1.04 -3.42
CA VAL A 39 16.71 -1.65 -2.27
C VAL A 39 18.17 -1.97 -2.60
N GLY A 40 18.51 -2.17 -3.88
CA GLY A 40 19.88 -2.40 -4.31
C GLY A 40 20.79 -1.16 -4.29
N LEU A 41 20.25 0.04 -4.02
CA LEU A 41 21.02 1.28 -3.95
C LEU A 41 21.66 1.43 -2.56
N VAL A 42 22.92 1.86 -2.53
CA VAL A 42 23.64 2.16 -1.28
C VAL A 42 22.93 3.29 -0.53
N ASP A 43 22.69 3.09 0.76
CA ASP A 43 22.01 4.03 1.67
C ASP A 43 20.55 4.38 1.30
N ALA A 44 19.88 3.57 0.49
CA ALA A 44 18.46 3.79 0.19
C ALA A 44 17.54 3.31 1.32
N GLU A 45 16.65 4.21 1.78
CA GLU A 45 15.55 3.90 2.67
C GLU A 45 14.26 3.74 1.84
N VAL A 46 13.71 2.53 1.80
CA VAL A 46 12.52 2.20 1.02
C VAL A 46 11.36 1.89 1.95
N THR A 47 10.32 2.72 1.90
CA THR A 47 9.05 2.49 2.60
C THR A 47 7.98 2.07 1.59
N ILE A 48 7.24 1.01 1.89
CA ILE A 48 6.13 0.51 1.07
C ILE A 48 4.85 0.64 1.87
N THR A 49 3.84 1.26 1.26
CA THR A 49 2.51 1.44 1.85
C THR A 49 1.48 0.75 0.97
N LEU A 50 0.63 -0.09 1.58
CA LEU A 50 -0.55 -0.67 0.93
C LEU A 50 -1.79 0.07 1.42
N GLU A 51 -2.59 0.56 0.47
CA GLU A 51 -3.87 1.20 0.71
C GLU A 51 -4.97 0.35 0.05
N ILE A 52 -6.08 0.15 0.78
CA ILE A 52 -7.24 -0.62 0.33
C ILE A 52 -8.45 0.28 0.43
N GLU A 53 -9.04 0.61 -0.72
CA GLU A 53 -10.26 1.40 -0.82
C GLU A 53 -11.37 0.54 -1.41
N ALA A 54 -12.54 0.56 -0.78
CA ALA A 54 -13.72 -0.16 -1.26
C ALA A 54 -14.96 0.73 -1.13
N TYR A 55 -15.56 1.06 -2.27
CA TYR A 55 -16.84 1.74 -2.32
C TYR A 55 -17.98 0.71 -2.32
N VAL A 56 -18.85 0.78 -1.32
CA VAL A 56 -19.98 -0.14 -1.16
C VAL A 56 -21.28 0.67 -1.02
N PRO A 57 -21.99 0.95 -2.14
CA PRO A 57 -23.15 1.84 -2.12
C PRO A 57 -24.27 1.41 -1.16
N ALA A 58 -24.47 0.10 -1.02
CA ALA A 58 -25.51 -0.46 -0.14
C ALA A 58 -25.10 -0.46 1.35
N GLY A 59 -23.92 0.08 1.67
CA GLY A 59 -23.31 -0.03 2.98
C GLY A 59 -22.66 -1.39 3.23
N VAL A 60 -21.88 -1.46 4.30
CA VAL A 60 -21.15 -2.66 4.71
C VAL A 60 -21.86 -3.27 5.92
N SER A 61 -22.12 -4.59 5.87
CA SER A 61 -22.73 -5.30 7.00
C SER A 61 -21.85 -5.25 8.25
N GLU A 62 -22.46 -5.24 9.43
CA GLU A 62 -21.75 -5.22 10.71
C GLU A 62 -20.75 -6.38 10.85
N HIS A 63 -21.13 -7.57 10.35
CA HIS A 63 -20.24 -8.73 10.33
C HIS A 63 -18.95 -8.46 9.55
N VAL A 64 -19.05 -7.88 8.34
CA VAL A 64 -17.89 -7.55 7.52
C VAL A 64 -17.05 -6.43 8.15
N VAL A 65 -17.69 -5.39 8.69
CA VAL A 65 -17.00 -4.31 9.42
C VAL A 65 -16.15 -4.89 10.56
N ARG A 66 -16.74 -5.79 11.36
CA ARG A 66 -16.04 -6.46 12.46
C ARG A 66 -14.87 -7.29 11.96
N THR A 67 -15.09 -8.17 10.98
CA THR A 67 -14.03 -9.04 10.43
C THR A 67 -12.85 -8.22 9.89
N VAL A 68 -13.13 -7.18 9.11
CA VAL A 68 -12.06 -6.33 8.54
C VAL A 68 -11.32 -5.58 9.64
N THR A 69 -12.02 -5.06 10.64
CA THR A 69 -11.40 -4.35 11.77
C THR A 69 -10.52 -5.27 12.63
N GLU A 70 -10.99 -6.49 12.91
CA GLU A 70 -10.23 -7.51 13.66
C GLU A 70 -8.98 -7.96 12.88
N ASN A 71 -9.11 -8.15 11.57
CA ASN A 71 -7.99 -8.48 10.70
C ASN A 71 -6.97 -7.33 10.64
N ALA A 72 -7.42 -6.09 10.47
CA ALA A 72 -6.55 -4.91 10.47
C ALA A 72 -5.74 -4.81 11.77
N ARG A 73 -6.38 -5.03 12.93
CA ARG A 73 -5.69 -5.08 14.23
C ARG A 73 -4.68 -6.22 14.32
N THR A 74 -5.08 -7.43 13.93
CA THR A 74 -4.21 -8.62 13.94
C THR A 74 -2.98 -8.43 13.06
N LEU A 75 -3.18 -7.84 11.87
CA LEU A 75 -2.13 -7.54 10.90
C LEU A 75 -1.41 -6.22 11.18
N LYS A 76 -1.74 -5.53 12.27
CA LYS A 76 -1.10 -4.29 12.74
C LYS A 76 -1.13 -3.15 11.71
N PHE A 77 -2.25 -3.01 11.01
CA PHE A 77 -2.49 -1.83 10.18
C PHE A 77 -2.43 -0.58 11.07
N THR A 78 -1.77 0.46 10.57
CA THR A 78 -1.58 1.72 11.30
C THR A 78 -2.79 2.66 11.18
N SER A 79 -3.62 2.44 10.15
CA SER A 79 -4.85 3.18 9.91
C SER A 79 -5.92 2.23 9.37
N GLN A 80 -7.13 2.34 9.90
CA GLN A 80 -8.33 1.65 9.43
C GLN A 80 -9.57 2.45 9.83
N GLY A 81 -10.60 2.45 8.98
CA GLY A 81 -11.84 3.15 9.22
C GLY A 81 -12.92 2.77 8.21
N PHE A 82 -14.17 2.90 8.62
CA PHE A 82 -15.32 2.87 7.73
C PHE A 82 -16.01 4.23 7.85
N GLU A 83 -15.99 4.98 6.77
CA GLU A 83 -16.68 6.27 6.70
C GLU A 83 -18.13 6.04 6.26
N LYS A 84 -19.06 6.70 6.96
CA LYS A 84 -20.43 6.85 6.48
C LYS A 84 -20.50 8.22 5.82
N GLU A 85 -20.91 8.26 4.57
CA GLU A 85 -21.30 9.53 3.92
C GLU A 85 -22.51 10.15 4.64
#